data_AF-A0A804M6M7-F1
#
_entry.id   AF-A0A804M6M7-F1
#
_cell.length_a   1.000
_cell.length_b   1.000
_cell.length_c   1.000
_cell.angle_alpha   90.00
_cell.angle_beta   90.00
_cell.angle_gamma   90.00
#
_symmetry.space_group_name_H-M   'P 1'
#
loop_
_entity.id
_entity.type
_entity.pdbx_description
1 polymer ?
#
loop_
_entity_poly.entity_id
_entity_poly.type
_entity_poly.pdbx_seq_one_letter_code
_entity_poly.pdbx_strand_id
1 'polypeptide(L)'
;MATASLALSLRLAPSSRPLSLRRRGAAGVTCRATTATFHQLDAVAVREEESRFRTAAAEGRNLLPLTRCIFSDHLTPVLAYRCLVKEDERDAPSFLFESVEQGSEGTNVGRYSVVGAQPSMEVVAKANHVTVMDHEMKSRREHFVPDPMRIPRTIMEQWNPQIADSLPDAFCGGWVGFFSYDTVRYVETKKLPFSKAPHDDRNLPDIHLGLYSDVIVFDHVEKKTHVIHWVRTDCYRSVDEAYEDGRNRLEALLSRLHCLNPNTFFWFYKTQC
;
A
#
# COMPACT_ATOMS: atom_id res chain seq x y z
N MET A 1 65.59 20.32 2.53
CA MET A 1 65.39 21.14 1.31
C MET A 1 64.20 22.06 1.59
N ALA A 2 64.45 23.20 2.24
CA ALA A 2 64.55 24.54 1.63
C ALA A 2 63.18 25.02 1.10
N THR A 3 62.37 25.66 1.95
CA THR A 3 62.24 27.13 2.20
C THR A 3 61.39 27.89 1.18
N ALA A 4 60.50 28.71 1.75
CA ALA A 4 59.48 29.56 1.14
C ALA A 4 60.00 30.62 0.15
N SER A 5 59.09 31.15 -0.68
CA SER A 5 59.14 32.55 -1.11
C SER A 5 57.76 33.12 -1.44
N LEU A 6 57.63 34.42 -1.14
CA LEU A 6 56.46 35.29 -1.20
C LEU A 6 56.08 35.71 -2.64
N ALA A 7 54.85 36.21 -2.85
CA ALA A 7 54.61 37.65 -3.08
C ALA A 7 53.20 37.96 -3.63
N LEU A 8 52.69 39.10 -3.13
CA LEU A 8 51.43 39.79 -3.38
C LEU A 8 51.48 40.56 -4.72
N SER A 9 50.35 40.75 -5.42
CA SER A 9 49.96 42.08 -5.96
C SER A 9 48.56 42.14 -6.58
N LEU A 10 47.98 43.33 -6.39
CA LEU A 10 46.63 43.79 -6.69
C LEU A 10 46.48 44.35 -8.12
N ARG A 11 45.19 44.55 -8.48
CA ARG A 11 44.63 45.75 -9.16
C ARG A 11 44.68 45.83 -10.71
N LEU A 12 43.50 45.81 -11.36
CA LEU A 12 42.75 47.00 -11.84
C LEU A 12 41.69 46.62 -12.89
N ALA A 13 40.50 47.20 -12.75
CA ALA A 13 39.47 47.28 -13.78
C ALA A 13 39.90 48.20 -14.93
N PRO A 14 39.24 48.12 -16.10
CA PRO A 14 38.45 49.29 -16.49
C PRO A 14 37.09 48.98 -17.13
N SER A 15 36.18 49.92 -16.93
CA SER A 15 34.89 50.05 -17.60
C SER A 15 35.03 50.45 -19.07
N SER A 16 34.08 50.02 -19.90
CA SER A 16 33.43 50.91 -20.89
C SER A 16 32.20 50.24 -21.52
N ARG A 17 31.08 50.97 -21.52
CA ARG A 17 29.87 50.81 -22.37
C ARG A 17 30.27 50.92 -23.87
N PRO A 18 29.40 50.71 -24.89
CA PRO A 18 27.92 50.75 -24.95
C PRO A 18 27.31 49.63 -25.84
N LEU A 19 26.00 49.44 -26.05
CA LEU A 19 25.09 50.17 -26.94
C LEU A 19 23.71 49.50 -26.90
N SER A 20 22.67 50.32 -27.02
CA SER A 20 21.26 49.91 -27.09
C SER A 20 20.89 49.31 -28.43
N LEU A 21 20.09 48.24 -28.43
CA LEU A 21 19.29 47.81 -29.57
C LEU A 21 17.86 47.52 -29.12
N ARG A 22 16.94 48.33 -29.65
CA ARG A 22 15.50 48.30 -29.45
C ARG A 22 14.93 47.23 -30.40
N ARG A 23 14.19 46.24 -29.88
CA ARG A 23 13.44 45.27 -30.71
C ARG A 23 11.96 45.27 -30.33
N ARG A 24 11.13 45.25 -31.38
CA ARG A 24 9.68 45.46 -31.41
C ARG A 24 8.90 44.38 -30.63
N GLY A 25 7.75 44.79 -30.11
CA GLY A 25 6.80 43.93 -29.40
C GLY A 25 6.14 42.88 -30.29
N ALA A 26 5.85 41.73 -29.66
CA ALA A 26 4.90 40.73 -30.10
C ALA A 26 3.87 40.56 -28.97
N ALA A 27 2.60 40.53 -29.36
CA ALA A 27 1.45 40.50 -28.47
C ALA A 27 1.48 39.26 -27.56
N GLY A 28 1.22 39.48 -26.27
CA GLY A 28 1.04 38.41 -25.29
C GLY A 28 -0.29 37.71 -25.52
N VAL A 29 -0.24 36.46 -25.97
CA VAL A 29 -1.33 35.51 -25.76
C VAL A 29 -1.24 35.07 -24.31
N THR A 30 -2.07 35.64 -23.45
CA THR A 30 -2.26 35.14 -22.09
C THR A 30 -3.18 33.92 -22.17
N CYS A 31 -2.61 32.72 -22.15
CA CYS A 31 -3.37 31.50 -21.87
C CYS A 31 -3.87 31.59 -20.42
N ARG A 32 -5.10 32.08 -20.25
CA ARG A 32 -5.82 32.13 -18.97
C ARG A 32 -7.00 31.17 -19.03
N ALA A 33 -6.72 29.89 -19.25
CA ALA A 33 -7.70 28.82 -19.14
C ALA A 33 -6.97 27.49 -18.96
N THR A 34 -7.08 26.90 -17.76
CA THR A 34 -7.06 25.43 -17.50
C THR A 34 -7.08 25.08 -16.01
N THR A 35 -6.74 25.99 -15.08
CA THR A 35 -6.69 25.63 -13.64
C THR A 35 -8.07 25.44 -13.01
N ALA A 36 -9.09 26.18 -13.44
CA ALA A 36 -10.44 26.09 -12.88
C ALA A 36 -11.19 24.80 -13.27
N THR A 37 -10.89 24.24 -14.45
CA THR A 37 -11.57 23.04 -14.96
C THR A 37 -11.08 21.75 -14.33
N PHE A 38 -9.80 21.67 -13.93
CA PHE A 38 -9.24 20.49 -13.26
C PHE A 38 -9.80 20.30 -11.85
N HIS A 39 -9.79 21.36 -11.02
CA HIS A 39 -10.38 21.30 -9.67
C HIS A 39 -11.88 20.97 -9.68
N GLN A 40 -12.59 21.36 -10.73
CA GLN A 40 -14.03 21.10 -10.85
C GLN A 40 -14.32 19.64 -11.27
N LEU A 41 -13.45 19.02 -12.06
CA LEU A 41 -13.53 17.60 -12.43
C LEU A 41 -13.22 16.69 -11.22
N ASP A 42 -12.20 17.02 -10.44
CA ASP A 42 -11.87 16.30 -9.20
C ASP A 42 -13.01 16.39 -8.17
N ALA A 43 -13.62 17.57 -8.02
CA ALA A 43 -14.74 17.76 -7.10
C ALA A 43 -16.01 17.01 -7.53
N VAL A 44 -16.22 16.78 -8.84
CA VAL A 44 -17.35 15.96 -9.32
C VAL A 44 -17.10 14.48 -9.02
N ALA A 45 -15.90 13.97 -9.34
CA ALA A 45 -15.53 12.58 -9.07
C ALA A 45 -15.63 12.21 -7.59
N VAL A 46 -15.17 13.09 -6.70
CA VAL A 46 -15.28 12.90 -5.24
C VAL A 46 -16.74 12.84 -4.79
N ARG A 47 -17.61 13.73 -5.28
CA ARG A 47 -19.04 13.70 -4.94
C ARG A 47 -19.75 12.45 -5.44
N GLU A 48 -19.39 11.95 -6.62
CA GLU A 48 -19.93 10.70 -7.14
C GLU A 48 -19.48 9.50 -6.30
N GLU A 49 -18.22 9.45 -5.89
CA GLU A 49 -17.70 8.42 -4.99
C GLU A 49 -18.44 8.42 -3.64
N GLU A 50 -18.58 9.59 -3.02
CA GLU A 50 -19.33 9.76 -1.76
C GLU A 50 -20.78 9.28 -1.90
N SER A 51 -21.44 9.64 -2.99
CA SER A 51 -22.82 9.21 -3.29
C SER A 51 -22.93 7.69 -3.46
N ARG A 52 -22.01 7.08 -4.20
CA ARG A 52 -21.96 5.61 -4.39
C ARG A 52 -21.70 4.89 -3.06
N PHE A 53 -20.78 5.41 -2.24
CA PHE A 53 -20.46 4.87 -0.92
C PHE A 53 -21.69 4.88 -0.01
N ARG A 54 -22.40 6.03 0.08
CA ARG A 54 -23.64 6.14 0.87
C ARG A 54 -24.75 5.22 0.38
N THR A 55 -24.89 5.11 -0.94
CA THR A 55 -25.91 4.24 -1.55
C THR A 55 -25.64 2.78 -1.20
N ALA A 56 -24.41 2.31 -1.34
CA ALA A 56 -24.03 0.94 -0.99
C ALA A 56 -24.21 0.65 0.50
N ALA A 57 -23.86 1.60 1.38
CA ALA A 57 -24.12 1.48 2.81
C ALA A 57 -25.62 1.35 3.12
N ALA A 58 -26.46 2.15 2.45
CA ALA A 58 -27.92 2.09 2.60
C ALA A 58 -28.53 0.77 2.08
N GLU A 59 -27.89 0.14 1.10
CA GLU A 59 -28.22 -1.21 0.60
C GLU A 59 -27.76 -2.35 1.55
N GLY A 60 -27.19 -2.01 2.71
CA GLY A 60 -26.77 -2.97 3.72
C GLY A 60 -25.39 -3.58 3.48
N ARG A 61 -24.57 -2.99 2.60
CA ARG A 61 -23.15 -3.33 2.47
C ARG A 61 -22.39 -2.67 3.60
N ASN A 62 -21.52 -3.41 4.27
CA ASN A 62 -20.77 -2.89 5.42
C ASN A 62 -19.25 -2.87 5.23
N LEU A 63 -18.75 -3.42 4.12
CA LEU A 63 -17.35 -3.40 3.74
C LEU A 63 -17.23 -2.79 2.33
N LEU A 64 -16.77 -1.55 2.27
CA LEU A 64 -16.87 -0.69 1.08
C LEU A 64 -15.47 -0.30 0.59
N PRO A 65 -15.15 -0.48 -0.71
CA PRO A 65 -13.85 -0.09 -1.24
C PRO A 65 -13.82 1.39 -1.64
N LEU A 66 -12.75 2.07 -1.29
CA LEU A 66 -12.34 3.35 -1.87
C LEU A 66 -11.11 3.12 -2.74
N THR A 67 -11.12 3.66 -3.95
CA THR A 67 -10.11 3.34 -4.96
C THR A 67 -9.56 4.57 -5.65
N ARG A 68 -8.25 4.60 -5.89
CA ARG A 68 -7.58 5.60 -6.72
C ARG A 68 -6.72 4.89 -7.75
N CYS A 69 -6.81 5.33 -9.00
CA CYS A 69 -5.99 4.81 -10.09
C CYS A 69 -4.92 5.84 -10.43
N ILE A 70 -3.66 5.42 -10.41
CA ILE A 70 -2.51 6.25 -10.81
C ILE A 70 -1.76 5.55 -11.95
N PHE A 71 -0.96 6.31 -12.70
CA PHE A 71 -0.10 5.75 -13.75
C PHE A 71 1.08 5.00 -13.11
N SER A 72 1.39 3.82 -13.64
CA SER A 72 2.45 2.94 -13.11
C SER A 72 3.86 3.33 -13.56
N ASP A 73 4.02 4.32 -14.44
CA ASP A 73 5.30 4.58 -15.14
C ASP A 73 6.48 4.87 -14.22
N HIS A 74 6.25 5.49 -13.06
CA HIS A 74 7.28 5.87 -12.10
C HIS A 74 7.28 5.00 -10.83
N LEU A 75 6.35 4.05 -10.70
CA LEU A 75 6.16 3.24 -9.51
C LEU A 75 6.24 1.76 -9.88
N THR A 76 7.23 1.05 -9.35
CA THR A 76 7.33 -0.41 -9.48
C THR A 76 6.82 -1.10 -8.21
N PRO A 77 6.37 -2.37 -8.28
CA PRO A 77 5.92 -3.11 -7.10
C PRO A 77 6.94 -3.12 -5.95
N VAL A 78 8.22 -3.32 -6.28
CA VAL A 78 9.31 -3.32 -5.29
C VAL A 78 9.51 -1.94 -4.66
N LEU A 79 9.41 -0.86 -5.44
CA LEU A 79 9.51 0.50 -4.90
C LEU A 79 8.32 0.82 -3.99
N ALA A 80 7.10 0.43 -4.39
CA ALA A 80 5.92 0.59 -3.55
C ALA A 80 6.04 -0.19 -2.23
N TYR A 81 6.52 -1.43 -2.27
CA TYR A 81 6.78 -2.21 -1.05
C TYR A 81 7.74 -1.49 -0.10
N ARG A 82 8.83 -0.91 -0.63
CA ARG A 82 9.77 -0.12 0.18
C ARG A 82 9.18 1.19 0.73
N CYS A 83 8.23 1.80 0.03
CA CYS A 83 7.50 2.97 0.53
C CYS A 83 6.53 2.59 1.66
N LEU A 84 6.03 1.35 1.66
CA LEU A 84 5.11 0.86 2.67
C LEU A 84 5.80 0.30 3.91
N VAL A 85 6.92 -0.40 3.77
CA VAL A 85 7.61 -1.02 4.91
C VAL A 85 8.78 -0.13 5.33
N LYS A 86 8.68 0.46 6.53
CA LYS A 86 9.79 1.26 7.10
C LYS A 86 10.93 0.34 7.55
N GLU A 87 12.16 0.87 7.56
CA GLU A 87 13.35 0.13 8.00
C GLU A 87 13.30 -0.31 9.47
N ASP A 88 12.52 0.37 10.31
CA ASP A 88 12.36 0.04 11.72
C ASP A 88 11.23 -0.97 11.97
N GLU A 89 10.44 -1.30 10.94
CA GLU A 89 9.25 -2.15 11.01
C GLU A 89 9.47 -3.48 10.26
N ARG A 90 10.70 -4.03 10.26
CA ARG A 90 11.05 -5.24 9.49
C ARG A 90 10.24 -6.49 9.87
N ASP A 91 9.78 -6.55 11.11
CA ASP A 91 8.98 -7.66 11.63
C ASP A 91 7.47 -7.43 11.44
N ALA A 92 7.06 -6.26 10.93
CA ALA A 92 5.65 -5.98 10.69
C ALA A 92 5.15 -6.81 9.49
N PRO A 93 3.99 -7.49 9.60
CA PRO A 93 3.47 -8.30 8.51
C PRO A 93 3.23 -7.47 7.26
N SER A 94 3.75 -7.97 6.14
CA SER A 94 3.64 -7.37 4.82
C SER A 94 3.85 -8.43 3.76
N PHE A 95 3.44 -8.14 2.53
CA PHE A 95 3.59 -9.05 1.41
C PHE A 95 3.80 -8.29 0.09
N LEU A 96 4.46 -8.98 -0.83
CA LEU A 96 4.56 -8.65 -2.25
C LEU A 96 4.33 -9.96 -3.01
N PHE A 97 3.25 -10.02 -3.78
CA PHE A 97 2.95 -11.14 -4.67
C PHE A 97 3.22 -10.74 -6.11
N GLU A 98 4.10 -11.50 -6.76
CA GLU A 98 4.37 -11.43 -8.18
C GLU A 98 4.24 -12.83 -8.76
N SER A 99 3.56 -12.95 -9.89
CA SER A 99 3.49 -14.20 -10.63
C SER A 99 4.45 -14.15 -11.81
N VAL A 100 5.07 -15.29 -12.13
CA VAL A 100 5.82 -15.49 -13.37
C VAL A 100 5.32 -16.78 -13.99
N GLU A 101 4.79 -16.68 -15.21
CA GLU A 101 4.39 -17.83 -15.99
C GLU A 101 5.57 -18.27 -16.86
N GLN A 102 6.03 -19.49 -16.66
CA GLN A 102 7.01 -20.12 -17.56
C GLN A 102 6.25 -20.75 -18.73
N GLY A 103 6.21 -20.04 -19.86
CA GLY A 103 5.67 -20.54 -21.12
C GLY A 103 6.74 -21.18 -22.00
N SER A 104 6.30 -21.91 -23.03
CA SER A 104 7.19 -22.51 -24.05
C SER A 104 7.99 -21.47 -24.85
N GLU A 105 7.54 -20.21 -24.86
CA GLU A 105 8.21 -19.10 -25.55
C GLU A 105 8.97 -18.14 -24.60
N GLY A 106 9.11 -18.49 -23.32
CA GLY A 106 9.87 -17.73 -22.32
C GLY A 106 9.11 -17.48 -21.01
N THR A 107 9.76 -16.77 -20.08
CA THR A 107 9.16 -16.29 -18.83
C THR A 107 8.38 -15.00 -19.07
N ASN A 108 7.06 -15.02 -18.81
CA ASN A 108 6.22 -13.83 -18.81
C ASN A 108 5.85 -13.46 -17.37
N VAL A 109 5.94 -12.18 -17.03
CA VAL A 109 5.46 -11.69 -15.74
C VAL A 109 3.94 -11.70 -15.78
N GLY A 110 3.30 -12.24 -14.74
CA GLY A 110 1.85 -12.26 -14.62
C GLY A 110 1.28 -10.84 -14.70
N ARG A 111 0.04 -10.70 -15.18
CA ARG A 111 -0.59 -9.38 -15.41
C ARG A 111 -0.57 -8.49 -14.17
N TYR A 112 -0.72 -9.08 -12.99
CA TYR A 112 -0.84 -8.35 -11.73
C TYR A 112 0.30 -8.63 -10.75
N SER A 113 0.82 -7.57 -10.13
CA SER A 113 1.55 -7.66 -8.85
C SER A 113 0.72 -7.01 -7.75
N VAL A 114 0.77 -7.57 -6.54
CA VAL A 114 -0.04 -7.11 -5.40
C VAL A 114 0.84 -6.84 -4.20
N VAL A 115 0.65 -5.70 -3.55
CA VAL A 115 1.42 -5.27 -2.38
C VAL A 115 0.49 -4.90 -1.24
N GLY A 116 0.81 -5.32 -0.03
CA GLY A 116 0.15 -4.88 1.20
C GLY A 116 1.11 -4.90 2.37
N ALA A 117 0.87 -4.03 3.34
CA ALA A 117 1.65 -3.93 4.58
C ALA A 117 0.73 -3.53 5.72
N GLN A 118 1.14 -3.81 6.96
CA GLN A 118 0.45 -3.36 8.17
C GLN A 118 -1.02 -3.81 8.18
N PRO A 119 -1.30 -5.11 8.37
CA PRO A 119 -2.67 -5.61 8.36
C PRO A 119 -3.52 -4.91 9.42
N SER A 120 -4.81 -4.73 9.15
CA SER A 120 -5.78 -4.18 10.10
C SER A 120 -6.10 -5.16 11.23
N MET A 121 -5.95 -6.46 10.96
CA MET A 121 -6.15 -7.52 11.93
C MET A 121 -5.21 -8.69 11.66
N GLU A 122 -4.79 -9.41 12.69
CA GLU A 122 -3.99 -10.63 12.56
C GLU A 122 -4.64 -11.79 13.32
N VAL A 123 -4.51 -12.99 12.75
CA VAL A 123 -4.89 -14.26 13.37
C VAL A 123 -3.64 -15.14 13.39
N VAL A 124 -3.11 -15.38 14.58
CA VAL A 124 -1.94 -16.23 14.81
C VAL A 124 -2.37 -17.43 15.64
N ALA A 125 -2.07 -18.64 15.16
CA ALA A 125 -2.42 -19.87 15.86
C ALA A 125 -1.20 -20.77 16.05
N LYS A 126 -1.13 -21.41 17.22
CA LYS A 126 -0.20 -22.52 17.51
C LYS A 126 -0.95 -23.59 18.28
N ALA A 127 -1.04 -24.78 17.71
CA ALA A 127 -1.97 -25.82 18.16
C ALA A 127 -3.38 -25.23 18.38
N ASN A 128 -3.97 -25.46 19.53
CA ASN A 128 -5.33 -25.01 19.82
C ASN A 128 -5.43 -23.58 20.36
N HIS A 129 -4.30 -22.90 20.55
CA HIS A 129 -4.27 -21.51 21.02
C HIS A 129 -4.23 -20.56 19.83
N VAL A 130 -5.20 -19.65 19.78
CA VAL A 130 -5.33 -18.64 18.73
C VAL A 130 -5.33 -17.27 19.36
N THR A 131 -4.46 -16.39 18.86
CA THR A 131 -4.44 -14.97 19.19
C THR A 131 -4.99 -14.18 18.01
N VAL A 132 -6.04 -13.39 18.26
CA VAL A 132 -6.58 -12.42 17.31
C VAL A 132 -6.18 -11.02 17.77
N MET A 133 -5.51 -10.26 16.90
CA MET A 133 -5.04 -8.91 17.17
C MET A 133 -5.73 -7.98 16.20
N ASP A 134 -6.68 -7.18 16.66
CA ASP A 134 -7.33 -6.14 15.86
C ASP A 134 -6.62 -4.81 16.12
N HIS A 135 -5.85 -4.35 15.14
CA HIS A 135 -5.03 -3.14 15.24
C HIS A 135 -5.86 -1.86 15.09
N GLU A 136 -7.00 -1.92 14.40
CA GLU A 136 -7.94 -0.79 14.30
C GLU A 136 -8.63 -0.54 15.64
N MET A 137 -9.13 -1.61 16.26
CA MET A 137 -9.81 -1.57 17.56
C MET A 137 -8.85 -1.60 18.76
N LYS A 138 -7.53 -1.73 18.51
CA LYS A 138 -6.47 -1.90 19.52
C LYS A 138 -6.80 -2.99 20.54
N SER A 139 -7.31 -4.11 20.06
CA SER A 139 -7.78 -5.21 20.91
C SER A 139 -7.01 -6.50 20.63
N ARG A 140 -6.74 -7.27 21.68
CA ARG A 140 -6.12 -8.59 21.61
C ARG A 140 -7.02 -9.60 22.31
N ARG A 141 -7.38 -10.67 21.62
CA ARG A 141 -8.24 -11.74 22.13
C ARG A 141 -7.53 -13.07 21.97
N GLU A 142 -7.68 -13.92 22.97
CA GLU A 142 -7.18 -15.29 22.92
C GLU A 142 -8.34 -16.27 22.92
N HIS A 143 -8.23 -17.29 22.09
CA HIS A 143 -9.22 -18.34 21.93
C HIS A 143 -8.54 -19.70 22.06
N PHE A 144 -9.24 -20.65 22.66
CA PHE A 144 -8.86 -22.04 22.62
C PHE A 144 -9.88 -22.80 21.79
N VAL A 145 -9.50 -23.21 20.56
CA VAL A 145 -10.41 -23.84 19.60
C VAL A 145 -9.82 -25.12 19.03
N PRO A 146 -10.65 -26.15 18.73
CA PRO A 146 -10.19 -27.37 18.07
C PRO A 146 -9.57 -27.15 16.69
N ASP A 147 -10.16 -26.22 15.92
CA ASP A 147 -9.75 -25.88 14.55
C ASP A 147 -9.58 -24.36 14.40
N PRO A 148 -8.34 -23.86 14.45
CA PRO A 148 -8.03 -22.45 14.25
C PRO A 148 -8.43 -21.87 12.88
N MET A 149 -8.55 -22.70 11.83
CA MET A 149 -8.89 -22.23 10.48
C MET A 149 -10.32 -21.67 10.40
N ARG A 150 -11.16 -21.95 11.39
CA ARG A 150 -12.52 -21.39 11.48
C ARG A 150 -12.55 -19.93 11.89
N ILE A 151 -11.52 -19.44 12.59
CA ILE A 151 -11.52 -18.08 13.15
C ILE A 151 -11.64 -16.99 12.08
N PRO A 152 -10.80 -16.96 11.01
CA PRO A 152 -10.97 -15.98 9.93
C PRO A 152 -12.34 -16.06 9.26
N ARG A 153 -12.89 -17.28 9.09
CA ARG A 153 -14.22 -17.49 8.50
C ARG A 153 -15.31 -16.87 9.36
N THR A 154 -15.30 -17.13 10.67
CA THR A 154 -16.28 -16.57 11.61
C THR A 154 -16.20 -15.04 11.67
N ILE A 155 -15.02 -14.46 11.55
CA ILE A 155 -14.86 -13.00 11.47
C ILE A 155 -15.53 -12.46 10.18
N MET A 156 -15.31 -13.13 9.04
CA MET A 156 -15.87 -12.71 7.75
C MET A 156 -17.39 -12.89 7.64
N GLU A 157 -18.02 -13.77 8.42
CA GLU A 157 -19.48 -14.00 8.40
C GLU A 157 -20.28 -12.73 8.69
N GLN A 158 -19.67 -11.74 9.36
CA GLN A 158 -20.28 -10.46 9.68
C GLN A 158 -20.20 -9.45 8.54
N TRP A 159 -19.43 -9.75 7.48
CA TRP A 159 -19.16 -8.81 6.40
C TRP A 159 -19.98 -9.11 5.15
N ASN A 160 -20.48 -8.04 4.54
CA ASN A 160 -21.22 -7.99 3.31
C ASN A 160 -20.52 -6.99 2.37
N PRO A 161 -19.45 -7.40 1.68
CA PRO A 161 -18.65 -6.51 0.85
C PRO A 161 -19.41 -6.01 -0.38
N GLN A 162 -19.14 -4.76 -0.77
CA GLN A 162 -19.53 -4.24 -2.07
C GLN A 162 -18.48 -4.64 -3.10
N ILE A 163 -18.89 -5.41 -4.11
CA ILE A 163 -18.08 -5.67 -5.30
C ILE A 163 -18.39 -4.55 -6.30
N ALA A 164 -17.43 -3.65 -6.50
CA ALA A 164 -17.56 -2.51 -7.39
C ALA A 164 -16.82 -2.75 -8.72
N ASP A 165 -17.39 -2.27 -9.83
CA ASP A 165 -16.80 -2.40 -11.18
C ASP A 165 -15.45 -1.66 -11.33
N SER A 166 -15.11 -0.77 -10.39
CA SER A 166 -13.85 -0.02 -10.39
C SER A 166 -12.66 -0.84 -9.87
N LEU A 167 -12.89 -2.03 -9.31
CA LEU A 167 -11.84 -2.92 -8.83
C LEU A 167 -11.21 -3.70 -9.99
N PRO A 168 -9.88 -3.91 -9.99
CA PRO A 168 -9.23 -4.77 -10.96
C PRO A 168 -9.69 -6.23 -10.79
N ASP A 169 -9.59 -7.02 -11.85
CA ASP A 169 -9.84 -8.47 -11.83
C ASP A 169 -8.66 -9.23 -11.18
N ALA A 170 -8.38 -8.87 -9.93
CA ALA A 170 -7.26 -9.35 -9.13
C ALA A 170 -7.63 -9.36 -7.64
N PHE A 171 -6.75 -9.91 -6.81
CA PHE A 171 -6.90 -9.79 -5.36
C PHE A 171 -6.84 -8.31 -4.94
N CYS A 172 -7.91 -7.82 -4.32
CA CYS A 172 -8.07 -6.41 -3.95
C CYS A 172 -7.99 -6.16 -2.43
N GLY A 173 -7.75 -7.18 -1.61
CA GLY A 173 -7.84 -7.08 -0.16
C GLY A 173 -8.36 -8.36 0.48
N GLY A 174 -8.09 -8.53 1.77
CA GLY A 174 -8.51 -9.71 2.54
C GLY A 174 -7.37 -10.39 3.29
N TRP A 175 -7.59 -11.66 3.65
CA TRP A 175 -6.63 -12.43 4.43
C TRP A 175 -5.44 -12.87 3.58
N VAL A 176 -4.24 -12.52 4.04
CA VAL A 176 -2.98 -12.91 3.43
C VAL A 176 -2.03 -13.39 4.53
N GLY A 177 -1.32 -14.48 4.26
CA GLY A 177 -0.35 -15.04 5.18
C GLY A 177 -0.09 -16.50 4.84
N PHE A 178 0.12 -17.35 5.84
CA PHE A 178 0.42 -18.75 5.61
C PHE A 178 -0.31 -19.71 6.55
N PHE A 179 -0.47 -20.92 6.02
CA PHE A 179 -0.82 -22.13 6.76
C PHE A 179 0.42 -23.04 6.72
N SER A 180 0.96 -23.37 7.89
CA SER A 180 2.14 -24.24 8.01
C SER A 180 1.80 -25.68 7.67
N TYR A 181 2.82 -26.53 7.52
CA TYR A 181 2.63 -27.97 7.31
C TYR A 181 1.83 -28.63 8.44
N ASP A 182 2.00 -28.18 9.69
CA ASP A 182 1.32 -28.77 10.84
C ASP A 182 -0.19 -28.48 10.88
N THR A 183 -0.70 -27.60 10.01
CA THR A 183 -2.15 -27.38 9.87
C THR A 183 -2.92 -28.63 9.47
N VAL A 184 -2.26 -29.60 8.81
CA VAL A 184 -2.85 -30.91 8.48
C VAL A 184 -3.33 -31.65 9.74
N ARG A 185 -2.72 -31.39 10.91
CA ARG A 185 -3.05 -32.04 12.18
C ARG A 185 -4.42 -31.65 12.72
N TYR A 186 -4.93 -30.47 12.35
CA TYR A 186 -6.30 -30.04 12.67
C TYR A 186 -7.36 -30.84 11.90
N VAL A 187 -7.00 -31.37 10.72
CA VAL A 187 -7.90 -32.15 9.85
C VAL A 187 -7.76 -33.64 10.14
N GLU A 188 -6.53 -34.17 10.15
CA GLU A 188 -6.23 -35.59 10.34
C GLU A 188 -5.94 -35.92 11.82
N THR A 189 -6.76 -35.40 12.74
CA THR A 189 -6.56 -35.50 14.21
C THR A 189 -6.35 -36.92 14.73
N LYS A 190 -6.97 -37.93 14.08
CA LYS A 190 -6.82 -39.34 14.45
C LYS A 190 -5.45 -39.93 14.05
N LYS A 191 -4.91 -39.52 12.90
CA LYS A 191 -3.67 -40.07 12.34
C LYS A 191 -2.45 -39.26 12.77
N LEU A 192 -2.60 -37.95 12.91
CA LEU A 192 -1.52 -37.00 13.16
C LEU A 192 -1.81 -36.13 14.41
N PRO A 193 -2.06 -36.72 15.60
CA PRO A 193 -2.31 -35.92 16.79
C PRO A 193 -1.08 -35.10 17.17
N PHE A 194 -1.30 -33.89 17.73
CA PHE A 194 -0.21 -33.01 18.20
C PHE A 194 0.67 -33.68 19.28
N SER A 195 0.11 -34.59 20.08
CA SER A 195 0.87 -35.34 21.10
C SER A 195 1.93 -36.30 20.51
N LYS A 196 1.85 -36.61 19.21
CA LYS A 196 2.82 -37.43 18.48
C LYS A 196 3.62 -36.61 17.46
N ALA A 197 3.55 -35.28 17.52
CA ALA A 197 4.37 -34.43 16.67
C ALA A 197 5.86 -34.62 17.00
N PRO A 198 6.75 -34.56 16.00
CA PRO A 198 8.17 -34.40 16.25
C PRO A 198 8.46 -33.16 17.11
N HIS A 199 9.65 -33.11 17.69
CA HIS A 199 10.10 -31.92 18.42
C HIS A 199 10.07 -30.68 17.51
N ASP A 200 9.45 -29.60 17.98
CA ASP A 200 9.39 -28.32 17.28
C ASP A 200 10.68 -27.53 17.52
N ASP A 201 11.55 -27.47 16.51
CA ASP A 201 12.84 -26.80 16.53
C ASP A 201 12.79 -25.36 16.01
N ARG A 202 11.71 -24.95 15.34
CA ARG A 202 11.57 -23.63 14.71
C ARG A 202 10.60 -22.72 15.44
N ASN A 203 9.72 -23.27 16.28
CA ASN A 203 8.70 -22.54 17.04
C ASN A 203 7.87 -21.59 16.15
N LEU A 204 7.56 -22.03 14.93
CA LEU A 204 6.74 -21.26 13.99
C LEU A 204 5.26 -21.39 14.35
N PRO A 205 4.44 -20.35 14.10
CA PRO A 205 3.00 -20.52 14.21
C PRO A 205 2.50 -21.50 13.14
N ASP A 206 1.41 -22.18 13.44
CA ASP A 206 0.76 -23.07 12.48
C ASP A 206 -0.05 -22.26 11.47
N ILE A 207 -0.60 -21.13 11.90
CA ILE A 207 -1.32 -20.19 11.03
C ILE A 207 -0.87 -18.79 11.42
N HIS A 208 -0.54 -17.96 10.43
CA HIS A 208 -0.39 -16.51 10.61
C HIS A 208 -1.01 -15.82 9.41
N LEU A 209 -2.16 -15.19 9.62
CA LEU A 209 -2.90 -14.47 8.59
C LEU A 209 -3.07 -13.01 9.03
N GLY A 210 -2.74 -12.07 8.15
CA GLY A 210 -3.10 -10.66 8.28
C GLY A 210 -4.29 -10.34 7.37
N LEU A 211 -5.25 -9.57 7.86
CA LEU A 211 -6.31 -8.96 7.08
C LEU A 211 -5.80 -7.62 6.54
N TYR A 212 -5.69 -7.50 5.23
CA TYR A 212 -5.19 -6.28 4.59
C TYR A 212 -6.35 -5.50 3.99
N SER A 213 -6.69 -4.38 4.63
CA SER A 213 -7.65 -3.40 4.12
C SER A 213 -7.00 -2.49 3.06
N ASP A 214 -5.69 -2.29 3.14
CA ASP A 214 -4.89 -1.47 2.23
C ASP A 214 -4.12 -2.38 1.28
N VAL A 215 -4.40 -2.25 -0.02
CA VAL A 215 -3.73 -3.03 -1.07
C VAL A 215 -3.41 -2.16 -2.27
N ILE A 216 -2.24 -2.39 -2.85
CA ILE A 216 -1.81 -1.78 -4.11
C ILE A 216 -1.72 -2.88 -5.15
N VAL A 217 -2.48 -2.74 -6.24
CA VAL A 217 -2.50 -3.67 -7.36
C VAL A 217 -1.90 -3.00 -8.58
N PHE A 218 -0.85 -3.59 -9.13
CA PHE A 218 -0.20 -3.14 -10.36
C PHE A 218 -0.77 -3.93 -11.53
N ASP A 219 -1.41 -3.27 -12.50
CA ASP A 219 -1.76 -3.85 -13.79
C ASP A 219 -0.67 -3.54 -14.81
N HIS A 220 0.16 -4.53 -15.09
CA HIS A 220 1.30 -4.40 -16.00
C HIS A 220 0.90 -4.29 -17.47
N VAL A 221 -0.34 -4.69 -17.81
CA VAL A 221 -0.88 -4.62 -19.17
C VAL A 221 -1.44 -3.23 -19.44
N GLU A 222 -2.29 -2.72 -18.53
CA GLU A 222 -2.90 -1.39 -18.66
C GLU A 222 -1.98 -0.25 -18.20
N LYS A 223 -0.83 -0.57 -17.59
CA LYS A 223 0.13 0.39 -17.00
C LYS A 223 -0.52 1.27 -15.92
N LYS A 224 -1.42 0.67 -15.16
CA LYS A 224 -2.17 1.32 -14.07
C LYS A 224 -1.78 0.72 -12.74
N THR A 225 -1.83 1.55 -11.70
CA THR A 225 -1.73 1.10 -10.31
C THR A 225 -3.01 1.48 -9.60
N HIS A 226 -3.71 0.49 -9.07
CA HIS A 226 -4.89 0.64 -8.25
C HIS A 226 -4.48 0.67 -6.79
N VAL A 227 -4.74 1.78 -6.11
CA VAL A 227 -4.58 1.94 -4.66
C VAL A 227 -5.96 1.79 -4.04
N ILE A 228 -6.12 0.77 -3.20
CA ILE A 228 -7.41 0.32 -2.70
C ILE A 228 -7.36 0.36 -1.17
N HIS A 229 -8.38 1.00 -0.58
CA HIS A 229 -8.61 1.00 0.86
C HIS A 229 -10.03 0.48 1.14
N TRP A 230 -10.15 -0.59 1.92
CA TRP A 230 -11.43 -1.14 2.36
C TRP A 230 -11.87 -0.53 3.68
N VAL A 231 -13.09 0.04 3.68
CA VAL A 231 -13.70 0.67 4.84
C VAL A 231 -14.73 -0.26 5.47
N ARG A 232 -14.51 -0.61 6.74
CA ARG A 232 -15.45 -1.33 7.60
C ARG A 232 -16.40 -0.33 8.27
N THR A 233 -17.61 -0.18 7.74
CA THR A 233 -18.59 0.83 8.22
C THR A 233 -19.11 0.55 9.64
N ASP A 234 -19.12 -0.71 10.06
CA ASP A 234 -19.51 -1.17 11.39
C ASP A 234 -18.55 -0.72 12.50
N CYS A 235 -17.35 -0.25 12.13
CA CYS A 235 -16.36 0.30 13.06
C CYS A 235 -16.62 1.77 13.44
N TYR A 236 -17.61 2.43 12.84
CA TYR A 236 -17.87 3.86 13.00
C TYR A 236 -19.29 4.14 13.52
N ARG A 237 -19.53 5.35 14.02
CA ARG A 237 -20.85 5.75 14.53
C ARG A 237 -21.81 6.14 13.41
N SER A 238 -21.26 6.52 12.26
CA SER A 238 -22.03 6.95 11.09
C SER A 238 -21.30 6.62 9.80
N VAL A 239 -22.06 6.50 8.70
CA VAL A 239 -21.53 6.27 7.34
C VAL A 239 -20.65 7.44 6.90
N ASP A 240 -20.99 8.67 7.28
CA ASP A 240 -20.21 9.86 6.93
C ASP A 240 -18.84 9.89 7.60
N GLU A 241 -18.78 9.49 8.88
CA GLU A 241 -17.53 9.34 9.61
C GLU A 241 -16.64 8.24 8.97
N ALA A 242 -17.25 7.10 8.61
CA ALA A 242 -16.55 6.01 7.93
C ALA A 242 -15.98 6.45 6.58
N TYR A 243 -16.76 7.18 5.77
CA TYR A 243 -16.34 7.69 4.48
C TYR A 243 -15.16 8.66 4.63
N GLU A 244 -15.28 9.62 5.54
CA GLU A 244 -14.26 10.66 5.73
C GLU A 244 -12.95 10.08 6.28
N ASP A 245 -13.00 9.17 7.26
CA ASP A 245 -11.79 8.47 7.74
C ASP A 245 -11.17 7.62 6.63
N GLY A 246 -11.99 6.85 5.90
CA GLY A 246 -11.52 6.01 4.79
C GLY A 246 -10.86 6.83 3.68
N ARG A 247 -11.43 7.99 3.33
CA ARG A 247 -10.86 8.93 2.36
C ARG A 247 -9.52 9.45 2.84
N ASN A 248 -9.42 9.86 4.11
CA ASN A 248 -8.18 10.35 4.70
C ASN A 248 -7.09 9.27 4.73
N ARG A 249 -7.44 8.00 5.02
CA ARG A 249 -6.51 6.87 4.94
C ARG A 249 -6.03 6.59 3.52
N LEU A 250 -6.93 6.61 2.54
CA LEU A 250 -6.58 6.43 1.14
C LEU A 250 -5.62 7.52 0.64
N GLU A 251 -5.88 8.79 0.99
CA GLU A 251 -5.00 9.91 0.65
C GLU A 251 -3.65 9.81 1.37
N ALA A 252 -3.62 9.33 2.62
CA ALA A 252 -2.37 9.06 3.33
C ALA A 252 -1.57 7.94 2.66
N LEU A 253 -2.23 6.87 2.22
CA LEU A 253 -1.62 5.78 1.46
C LEU A 253 -1.02 6.27 0.14
N LEU A 254 -1.78 7.06 -0.63
CA LEU A 254 -1.29 7.71 -1.85
C LEU A 254 -0.07 8.61 -1.58
N SER A 255 -0.13 9.40 -0.51
CA SER A 255 0.97 10.30 -0.13
C SER A 255 2.27 9.55 0.14
N ARG A 256 2.20 8.35 0.74
CA ARG A 256 3.38 7.48 0.95
C ARG A 256 3.99 7.02 -0.38
N LEU A 257 3.17 6.75 -1.39
CA LEU A 257 3.63 6.32 -2.72
C LEU A 257 4.20 7.48 -3.56
N HIS A 258 3.66 8.70 -3.41
CA HIS A 258 4.14 9.89 -4.10
C HIS A 258 5.42 10.49 -3.50
N CYS A 259 5.84 10.07 -2.30
CA CYS A 259 7.06 10.56 -1.65
C CYS A 259 8.37 10.13 -2.35
N LEU A 260 8.28 9.53 -3.54
CA LEU A 260 9.38 9.32 -4.48
C LEU A 260 9.89 10.65 -5.06
N ASN A 261 10.29 11.59 -4.20
CA ASN A 261 11.06 12.75 -4.61
C ASN A 261 12.55 12.35 -4.55
N PRO A 262 13.31 12.41 -5.67
CA PRO A 262 14.66 11.85 -5.77
C PRO A 262 15.71 12.44 -4.82
N ASN A 263 15.40 13.52 -4.09
CA ASN A 263 16.32 14.14 -3.14
C ASN A 263 16.50 13.35 -1.83
N THR A 264 15.59 12.44 -1.47
CA THR A 264 15.72 11.61 -0.26
C THR A 264 16.60 10.39 -0.48
N PHE A 265 16.74 9.93 -1.73
CA PHE A 265 17.63 8.81 -2.07
C PHE A 265 19.11 9.20 -2.07
N PHE A 266 19.43 10.47 -2.38
CA PHE A 266 20.82 10.94 -2.43
C PHE A 266 21.45 11.15 -1.04
N TRP A 267 20.63 11.37 -0.01
CA TRP A 267 21.14 11.47 1.37
C TRP A 267 21.48 10.11 1.97
N PHE A 268 20.75 9.05 1.63
CA PHE A 268 20.98 7.70 2.18
C PHE A 268 22.28 7.05 1.69
N TYR A 269 22.74 7.35 0.47
CA TYR A 269 24.00 6.79 -0.05
C TYR A 269 25.27 7.49 0.45
N LYS A 270 25.16 8.65 1.11
CA LYS A 270 26.34 9.43 1.55
C LYS A 270 26.71 9.25 3.02
N THR A 271 25.95 8.45 3.77
CA THR A 271 26.23 8.17 5.20
C THR A 271 26.82 6.78 5.44
N GLN A 272 27.15 6.03 4.37
CA GLN A 272 27.73 4.69 4.45
C GLN A 272 29.01 4.50 3.60
N CYS A 273 29.77 5.58 3.39
CA CYS A 273 31.18 5.53 2.98
C CYS A 273 32.01 6.40 3.93
#